data_AF-A0A951SVF1-F1
#
_entry.id   AF-A0A951SVF1-F1
#
_cell.length_a   1.000
_cell.length_b   1.000
_cell.length_c   1.000
_cell.angle_alpha   90.00
_cell.angle_beta   90.00
_cell.angle_gamma   90.00
#
_symmetry.space_group_name_H-M   'P 1'
#
loop_
_entity.id
_entity.type
_entity.pdbx_description
1 polymer ?
#
loop_
_entity_poly.entity_id
_entity_poly.type
_entity_poly.pdbx_seq_one_letter_code
_entity_poly.pdbx_strand_id
1 'polypeptide(L)'
;MLTSMTSPYQSLSFDQIQIAISERMKQANIHQLVIDDFLLKTEKVYQGETGQIDFSQILNLKSNDIFELTDLPQVSINDIQPLIEQTVIIKLNGGLGTSMGLNGPKTLLPVHNN
;
A
#
# COMPACT_ATOMS: atom_id res chain seq x y z
N MET A 1 8.77 -11.78 -27.81
CA MET A 1 9.94 -12.41 -27.16
C MET A 1 10.42 -11.45 -26.07
N LEU A 2 9.97 -11.64 -24.83
CA LEU A 2 10.57 -11.00 -23.67
C LEU A 2 11.88 -11.75 -23.42
N THR A 3 13.00 -11.10 -23.72
CA THR A 3 14.34 -11.54 -23.33
C THR A 3 14.34 -11.85 -21.85
N SER A 4 14.76 -13.06 -21.48
CA SER A 4 14.96 -13.47 -20.09
C SER A 4 15.95 -12.51 -19.43
N MET A 5 15.43 -11.48 -18.74
CA MET A 5 16.24 -10.65 -17.88
C MET A 5 16.59 -11.48 -16.66
N THR A 6 17.74 -12.15 -16.75
CA THR A 6 18.43 -12.71 -15.59
C THR A 6 18.58 -11.61 -14.56
N SER A 7 17.90 -11.76 -13.43
CA SER A 7 17.92 -10.79 -12.32
C SER A 7 19.37 -10.47 -11.94
N PRO A 8 19.75 -9.19 -11.75
CA PRO A 8 21.12 -8.82 -11.35
C PRO A 8 21.52 -9.38 -9.97
N TYR A 9 20.60 -10.01 -9.24
CA TYR A 9 20.80 -10.63 -7.94
C TYR A 9 21.02 -12.15 -8.00
N GLN A 10 21.21 -12.74 -9.18
CA GLN A 10 21.37 -14.20 -9.39
C GLN A 10 22.58 -14.85 -8.70
N SER A 11 23.47 -14.08 -8.06
CA SER A 11 24.59 -14.66 -7.30
C SER A 11 24.16 -15.26 -5.96
N LEU A 12 22.99 -14.89 -5.42
CA LEU A 12 22.48 -15.39 -4.14
C LEU A 12 21.22 -16.25 -4.34
N SER A 13 21.11 -17.34 -3.57
CA SER A 13 19.86 -18.08 -3.47
C SER A 13 18.83 -17.26 -2.68
N PHE A 14 17.54 -17.52 -2.92
CA PHE A 14 16.49 -16.84 -2.16
C PHE A 14 16.60 -17.12 -0.65
N ASP A 15 17.02 -18.32 -0.24
CA ASP A 15 17.26 -18.66 1.17
C ASP A 15 18.28 -17.70 1.82
N GLN A 16 19.37 -17.38 1.12
CA GLN A 16 20.39 -16.45 1.61
C GLN A 16 19.82 -15.03 1.78
N ILE A 17 19.00 -14.59 0.82
CA ILE A 17 18.32 -13.27 0.85
C ILE A 17 17.32 -13.22 2.02
N GLN A 18 16.50 -14.26 2.18
CA GLN A 18 15.51 -14.39 3.23
C GLN A 18 16.15 -14.33 4.62
N ILE A 19 17.25 -15.08 4.83
CA ILE A 19 18.00 -15.06 6.10
C ILE A 19 18.49 -13.65 6.39
N ALA A 20 19.19 -13.01 5.44
CA ALA A 20 19.76 -11.68 5.62
C ALA A 20 18.72 -10.61 5.94
N ILE A 21 17.57 -10.64 5.26
CA ILE A 21 16.44 -9.72 5.51
C ILE A 21 15.84 -9.97 6.90
N SER A 22 15.54 -11.24 7.20
CA SER A 22 14.91 -11.62 8.47
C SER A 22 15.77 -11.20 9.67
N GLU A 23 17.07 -11.46 9.61
CA GLU A 23 18.00 -11.08 10.68
C GLU A 23 18.03 -9.57 10.89
N ARG A 24 18.16 -8.79 9.80
CA ARG A 24 18.18 -7.32 9.87
C ARG A 24 16.88 -6.77 10.45
N MET A 25 15.73 -7.27 10.02
CA MET A 25 14.44 -6.79 10.50
C MET A 25 14.18 -7.19 11.96
N LYS A 26 14.59 -8.40 12.36
CA LYS A 26 14.52 -8.85 13.77
C LYS A 26 15.43 -8.00 14.67
N GLN A 27 16.65 -7.71 14.23
CA GLN A 27 17.57 -6.82 14.95
C GLN A 27 17.00 -5.40 15.13
N ALA A 28 16.21 -4.93 14.16
CA ALA A 28 15.49 -3.66 14.24
C ALA A 28 14.17 -3.73 15.03
N ASN A 29 13.87 -4.85 15.71
CA ASN A 29 12.63 -5.08 16.46
C ASN A 29 11.35 -4.90 15.62
N ILE A 30 11.40 -5.22 14.33
CA ILE A 30 10.22 -5.17 13.46
C ILE A 30 9.28 -6.34 13.81
N HIS A 31 7.98 -6.05 13.86
CA HIS A 31 6.97 -7.06 14.16
C HIS A 31 6.93 -8.18 13.10
N GLN A 32 6.75 -9.43 13.55
CA GLN A 32 6.83 -10.62 12.68
C GLN A 32 5.90 -10.54 11.46
N LEU A 33 4.67 -10.05 11.63
CA LEU A 33 3.72 -9.82 10.52
C LEU A 33 4.31 -8.99 9.37
N VAL A 34 5.09 -7.94 9.69
CA VAL A 34 5.71 -7.07 8.68
C VAL A 34 6.90 -7.77 8.02
N ILE A 35 7.65 -8.59 8.78
CA ILE A 35 8.73 -9.41 8.25
C ILE A 35 8.17 -10.39 7.22
N ASP A 36 7.11 -11.12 7.57
CA ASP A 36 6.50 -12.13 6.71
C ASP A 36 5.97 -11.51 5.41
N ASP A 37 5.26 -10.38 5.51
CA ASP A 37 4.75 -9.63 4.36
C ASP A 37 5.88 -9.09 3.46
N PHE A 38 6.97 -8.58 4.06
CA PHE A 38 8.12 -8.09 3.31
C PHE A 38 8.87 -9.21 2.59
N LEU A 39 9.02 -10.39 3.22
CA LEU A 39 9.63 -11.57 2.60
C LEU A 39 8.78 -12.09 1.45
N LEU A 40 7.46 -12.18 1.61
CA LEU A 40 6.53 -12.57 0.54
C LEU A 40 6.67 -11.64 -0.68
N LYS A 41 6.75 -10.33 -0.47
CA LYS A 41 6.94 -9.36 -1.55
C LYS A 41 8.34 -9.45 -2.17
N THR A 42 9.36 -9.73 -1.36
CA THR A 42 10.72 -9.92 -1.84
C THR A 42 10.83 -11.16 -2.72
N GLU A 43 10.15 -12.26 -2.35
CA GLU A 43 10.11 -13.47 -3.17
C GLU A 43 9.50 -13.20 -4.55
N LYS A 44 8.38 -12.47 -4.59
CA LYS A 44 7.77 -12.03 -5.84
C LYS A 44 8.76 -11.28 -6.73
N VAL A 45 9.47 -10.30 -6.16
CA VAL A 45 10.52 -9.55 -6.89
C VAL A 45 11.67 -10.46 -7.33
N TYR A 46 12.09 -11.40 -6.48
CA TYR A 46 13.12 -12.39 -6.82
C TYR A 46 12.72 -13.25 -8.03
N GLN A 47 11.43 -13.61 -8.12
CA GLN A 47 10.85 -14.35 -9.24
C GLN A 47 10.61 -13.49 -10.50
N GLY A 48 10.88 -12.18 -10.44
CA GLY A 48 10.77 -11.26 -11.57
C GLY A 48 9.49 -10.42 -11.62
N GLU A 49 8.65 -10.46 -10.58
CA GLU A 49 7.48 -9.59 -10.48
C GLU A 49 7.89 -8.12 -10.39
N THR A 50 7.30 -7.29 -11.24
CA THR A 50 7.62 -5.86 -11.34
C THR A 50 6.54 -4.96 -10.73
N GLY A 51 5.39 -5.53 -10.38
CA GLY A 51 4.19 -4.78 -10.01
C GLY A 51 3.51 -4.07 -11.19
N GLN A 52 3.98 -4.28 -12.42
CA GLN A 52 3.32 -3.77 -13.62
C GLN A 52 2.10 -4.63 -13.95
N ILE A 53 0.98 -3.98 -14.23
CA ILE A 53 -0.24 -4.63 -14.70
C ILE A 53 -0.32 -4.41 -16.21
N ASP A 54 -0.44 -5.49 -16.98
CA ASP A 54 -0.69 -5.40 -18.42
C ASP A 54 -2.06 -4.78 -18.67
N PHE A 55 -2.08 -3.65 -19.37
CA PHE A 55 -3.31 -2.91 -19.65
C PHE A 55 -4.35 -3.76 -20.41
N SER A 56 -3.91 -4.74 -21.21
CA SER A 56 -4.82 -5.65 -21.92
C SER A 56 -5.62 -6.57 -20.99
N GLN A 57 -5.16 -6.75 -19.74
CA GLN A 57 -5.85 -7.54 -18.71
C GLN A 57 -6.85 -6.70 -17.91
N ILE A 58 -6.84 -5.38 -18.07
CA ILE A 58 -7.75 -4.47 -17.39
C ILE A 58 -9.08 -4.45 -18.15
N LEU A 59 -10.16 -4.82 -17.46
CA LEU A 59 -11.52 -4.82 -18.00
C LEU A 59 -12.27 -3.56 -17.55
N ASN A 60 -13.25 -3.15 -18.36
CA ASN A 60 -14.19 -2.12 -17.95
C ASN A 60 -14.99 -2.58 -16.73
N LEU A 61 -15.21 -1.65 -15.80
CA LEU A 61 -16.20 -1.84 -14.74
C LEU A 61 -17.59 -1.96 -15.37
N LYS A 62 -18.44 -2.79 -14.78
CA LYS A 62 -19.85 -2.86 -15.17
C LYS A 62 -20.60 -1.70 -14.55
N SER A 63 -21.72 -1.30 -15.15
CA SER A 63 -22.53 -0.20 -14.64
C SER A 63 -23.06 -0.44 -13.21
N ASN A 64 -23.15 -1.70 -12.76
CA ASN A 64 -23.58 -2.05 -11.41
C ASN A 64 -22.43 -2.16 -10.39
N ASP A 65 -21.18 -1.97 -10.80
CA ASP A 65 -20.01 -1.89 -9.91
C ASP A 65 -19.79 -0.46 -9.39
N ILE A 66 -20.50 0.52 -9.95
CA ILE A 66 -20.36 1.94 -9.67
C ILE A 66 -21.70 2.48 -9.16
N PHE A 67 -21.66 3.27 -8.09
CA PHE A 67 -22.81 3.98 -7.55
C PHE A 67 -22.46 5.45 -7.40
N GLU A 68 -23.36 6.33 -7.85
CA GLU A 68 -23.21 7.77 -7.64
C GLU A 68 -23.59 8.11 -6.19
N LEU A 69 -22.76 8.91 -5.53
CA LEU A 69 -23.02 9.35 -4.16
C LEU A 69 -24.37 10.08 -4.03
N THR A 70 -24.77 10.79 -5.09
CA THR A 70 -26.04 11.53 -5.16
C THR A 70 -27.28 10.65 -5.20
N ASP A 71 -27.12 9.39 -5.60
CA ASP A 71 -28.22 8.43 -5.70
C ASP A 71 -28.48 7.72 -4.36
N LEU A 72 -27.61 7.92 -3.36
CA LEU A 72 -27.81 7.35 -2.03
C LEU A 72 -29.04 7.99 -1.35
N PRO A 73 -29.87 7.18 -0.69
CA PRO A 73 -31.05 7.69 0.00
C PRO A 73 -30.64 8.61 1.16
N GLN A 74 -31.44 9.64 1.38
CA GLN A 74 -31.33 10.45 2.59
C GLN A 74 -31.66 9.58 3.81
N VAL A 75 -30.83 9.70 4.83
CA VAL A 75 -30.94 8.95 6.09
C VAL A 75 -31.16 9.92 7.24
N SER A 76 -31.98 9.53 8.22
CA SER A 76 -32.22 10.37 9.39
C SER A 76 -31.01 10.34 10.33
N ILE A 77 -30.76 11.42 11.07
CA ILE A 77 -29.65 11.47 12.04
C ILE A 77 -29.80 10.36 13.09
N ASN A 78 -31.03 10.04 13.50
CA ASN A 78 -31.31 8.99 14.47
C ASN A 78 -30.87 7.60 13.99
N ASP A 79 -30.98 7.33 12.69
CA ASP A 79 -30.57 6.05 12.10
C ASP A 79 -29.04 5.96 11.94
N ILE A 80 -28.38 7.11 11.74
CA ILE A 80 -26.93 7.19 11.48
C ILE A 80 -26.11 7.18 12.76
N GLN A 81 -26.63 7.75 13.85
CA GLN A 81 -25.86 7.95 15.08
C GLN A 81 -25.20 6.67 15.62
N PRO A 82 -25.88 5.51 15.71
CA PRO A 82 -25.25 4.27 16.13
C PRO A 82 -24.12 3.79 15.19
N LEU A 83 -24.21 4.10 13.90
CA LEU A 83 -23.20 3.74 12.90
C LEU A 83 -21.95 4.61 13.01
N ILE A 84 -22.11 5.91 13.30
CA ILE A 84 -20.98 6.82 13.53
C ILE A 84 -20.20 6.36 14.77
N GLU A 85 -20.89 5.95 15.83
CA GLU A 85 -20.24 5.47 17.07
C GLU A 85 -19.40 4.21 16.85
N GLN A 86 -19.72 3.42 15.82
CA GLN A 86 -18.95 2.23 15.42
C GLN A 86 -17.89 2.51 14.36
N THR A 87 -17.81 3.75 13.85
CA THR A 87 -16.92 4.11 12.74
C THR A 87 -15.56 4.60 13.26
N VAL A 88 -14.48 4.00 12.73
CA VAL A 88 -13.11 4.47 12.96
C VAL A 88 -12.64 5.31 11.79
N ILE A 89 -12.09 6.50 12.07
CA ILE A 89 -11.48 7.37 11.07
C ILE A 89 -9.95 7.20 11.12
N ILE A 90 -9.37 6.68 10.04
CA ILE A 90 -7.92 6.56 9.86
C ILE A 90 -7.43 7.63 8.89
N LYS A 91 -6.42 8.40 9.28
CA LYS A 91 -5.74 9.37 8.41
C LYS A 91 -4.33 8.87 8.12
N LEU A 92 -4.04 8.62 6.84
CA LEU A 92 -2.70 8.21 6.40
C LEU A 92 -1.75 9.40 6.51
N ASN A 93 -0.73 9.30 7.37
CA ASN A 93 0.19 10.41 7.67
C ASN A 93 1.68 9.99 7.71
N GLY A 94 2.02 8.80 7.23
CA GLY A 94 3.40 8.29 7.26
C GLY A 94 4.30 8.79 6.14
N GLY A 95 3.73 9.39 5.09
CA GLY A 95 4.47 9.86 3.91
C GLY A 95 5.18 11.19 4.16
N LEU A 96 6.37 11.35 3.57
CA LEU A 96 7.12 12.60 3.57
C LEU A 96 6.79 13.41 2.32
N GLY A 97 6.60 14.72 2.46
CA GLY A 97 6.33 15.63 1.35
C GLY A 97 7.59 16.03 0.56
N THR A 98 8.48 15.07 0.26
CA THR A 98 9.80 15.33 -0.33
C THR A 98 9.72 15.96 -1.72
N SER A 99 8.69 15.63 -2.51
CA SER A 99 8.43 16.28 -3.81
C SER A 99 8.15 17.78 -3.70
N MET A 100 7.75 18.25 -2.52
CA MET A 100 7.54 19.65 -2.18
C MET A 100 8.71 20.26 -1.39
N GLY A 101 9.83 19.55 -1.27
CA GLY A 101 10.98 19.98 -0.46
C GLY A 101 10.74 19.92 1.04
N LEU A 102 9.75 19.16 1.52
CA LEU A 102 9.45 19.04 2.95
C LEU A 102 10.24 17.90 3.58
N ASN A 103 10.72 18.15 4.80
CA ASN A 103 11.40 17.14 5.64
C ASN A 103 10.43 16.33 6.51
N GLY A 104 9.12 16.55 6.37
CA GLY A 104 8.09 15.93 7.21
C GLY A 104 6.77 15.68 6.47
N PRO A 105 5.73 15.22 7.19
CA PRO A 105 4.42 14.98 6.61
C PRO A 105 3.78 16.25 6.06
N LYS A 106 3.11 16.13 4.90
CA LYS A 106 2.42 17.25 4.25
C LYS A 106 1.31 17.86 5.11
N THR A 107 0.73 17.07 6.01
CA THR A 107 -0.37 17.47 6.91
C THR A 107 0.03 18.55 7.93
N LEU A 108 1.32 18.79 8.15
CA LEU A 108 1.81 19.83 9.05
C LEU A 108 1.83 21.23 8.43
N LEU A 109 1.54 21.35 7.13
CA LEU A 109 1.47 22.65 6.48
C LEU A 109 0.20 23.41 6.91
N PRO A 110 0.30 24.72 7.22
CA PRO A 110 -0.88 25.54 7.43
C PRO A 110 -1.67 25.64 6.12
N VAL A 111 -2.98 25.40 6.19
CA VAL A 111 -3.88 25.44 5.01
C VAL A 111 -4.54 26.82 4.89
N HIS A 112 -4.89 27.44 6.01
CA HIS A 112 -5.43 28.80 6.09
C HIS A 112 -4.80 29.54 7.27
N ASN A 113 -4.73 30.87 7.18
CA ASN A 113 -4.28 31.71 8.27
C ASN A 113 -5.36 31.71 9.36
N ASN A 114 -4.98 31.31 10.57
CA ASN A 114 -5.75 31.59 11.79
C ASN A 114 -5.19 32.84 12.46
#